data_AF-A0A517N911-F1
#
_entry.id   AF-A0A517N911-F1
#
_cell.length_a   1.000
_cell.length_b   1.000
_cell.length_c   1.000
_cell.angle_alpha   90.00
_cell.angle_beta   90.00
_cell.angle_gamma   90.00
#
_symmetry.space_group_name_H-M   'P 1'
#
loop_
_entity.id
_entity.type
_entity.pdbx_description
1 polymer ?
#
loop_
_entity_poly.entity_id
_entity_poly.type
_entity_poly.pdbx_seq_one_letter_code
_entity_poly.pdbx_strand_id
1 'polypeptide(L)'
;MSVSTNPSDTSYELSRGFQLDPRDHAAALFWGLLLLGSLPFLAKYCVAMWNQDLYQYFPFLLAAVGGLAYLRFDHRIRLPQNLWSRLPLALALAFLIAAAILSSSWLGAISFILLTTSFLAAQRAPDGRSLAYLAIPMVMFIRAPQLGTYTIMARLQRTTTDMSSILLDVFGVLHVQRGNTIELTSKFLFVAEACSGVQSLFTICFLAFLVLVYQRRRVWLTPLYLLLAFFFAIVGNVVRVTAIALGEDWFGIDLSTGIRHELVGYFALAIAAGMLVSFDHLIGLIPWATAKSVADGTHTGTVRERAAASTGVDSLDWAKSLRSLGMVRQGTIGVAILCGVAMLTSYWMTTPDVRPVVATDQVLYEPSPAFLSDANLPISVVAHQASRDPHGDRNARHGMNSDVWQCGIDGNPGQFVLSQPYMGWHELTFCYKAQNWKMQSRRTVVVPGIADPIVVADFAATDGTFGCLVFTGVDSNGEIPRTPGHSPYSRAMAPFYPLILDDFAETSGTAQTLMLQYWMTDAQPITPEAKQAVVDTMTKIRQYTQTKLRQDYQATLGETGTSSPPPSP
;
A
#
# COMPACT_ATOMS: atom_id res chain seq x y z
N MET A 1 32.18 25.89 57.48
CA MET A 1 31.65 24.53 57.27
C MET A 1 31.50 24.31 55.77
N SER A 2 32.51 23.67 55.17
CA SER A 2 32.54 23.29 53.76
C SER A 2 31.75 22.00 53.55
N VAL A 3 30.62 22.08 52.86
CA VAL A 3 29.87 20.89 52.43
C VAL A 3 30.57 20.36 51.18
N SER A 4 31.25 19.23 51.35
CA SER A 4 31.77 18.39 50.28
C SER A 4 30.58 17.80 49.51
N THR A 5 30.39 18.22 48.25
CA THR A 5 29.56 17.52 47.28
C THR A 5 30.45 16.53 46.55
N ASN A 6 30.28 15.24 46.86
CA ASN A 6 31.01 14.16 46.24
C ASN A 6 30.60 14.05 44.75
N PRO A 7 31.53 14.11 43.78
CA PRO A 7 31.20 14.05 42.35
C PRO A 7 30.75 12.67 41.86
N SER A 8 30.70 11.67 42.74
CA SER A 8 30.33 10.29 42.42
C SER A 8 28.83 10.06 42.29
N ASP A 9 27.96 10.93 42.80
CA ASP A 9 26.50 10.67 42.78
C ASP A 9 25.84 10.97 41.43
N THR A 10 26.43 11.84 40.62
CA THR A 10 25.89 12.21 39.30
C THR A 10 26.19 11.21 38.18
N SER A 11 27.13 10.29 38.36
CA SER A 11 27.48 9.28 37.36
C SER A 11 26.72 7.95 37.51
N TYR A 12 26.01 7.72 38.62
CA TYR A 12 25.26 6.47 38.86
C TYR A 12 23.83 6.45 38.28
N GLU A 13 23.24 7.61 37.93
CA GLU A 13 21.86 7.65 37.43
C GLU A 13 21.74 7.35 35.93
N LEU A 14 22.81 7.50 35.15
CA LEU A 14 22.76 7.37 33.68
C LEU A 14 22.86 5.92 33.14
N SER A 15 23.06 4.92 34.01
CA SER A 15 23.29 3.53 33.58
C SER A 15 22.29 2.51 34.11
N ARG A 16 21.10 2.92 34.57
CA ARG A 16 20.00 1.96 34.82
C ARG A 16 19.31 1.64 33.50
N GLY A 17 19.93 0.74 32.72
CA GLY A 17 19.25 0.05 31.64
C GLY A 17 17.96 -0.59 32.15
N PHE A 18 16.93 -0.64 31.31
CA PHE A 18 15.66 -1.30 31.61
C PHE A 18 15.93 -2.76 32.05
N GLN A 19 15.83 -3.03 33.35
CA GLN A 19 15.99 -4.37 33.91
C GLN A 19 14.63 -5.04 33.99
N LEU A 20 14.48 -6.17 33.30
CA LEU A 20 13.31 -7.03 33.39
C LEU A 20 13.26 -7.68 34.77
N ASP A 21 12.12 -7.59 35.44
CA ASP A 21 11.90 -8.33 36.69
C ASP A 21 11.89 -9.84 36.36
N PRO A 22 12.52 -10.71 37.18
CA PRO A 22 12.50 -12.16 37.00
C PRO A 22 11.10 -12.77 36.79
N ARG A 23 10.05 -12.14 37.33
CA ARG A 23 8.65 -12.56 37.16
C ARG A 23 8.13 -12.36 35.73
N ASP A 24 8.77 -11.48 34.98
CA ASP A 24 8.36 -11.08 33.64
C ASP A 24 9.12 -11.87 32.57
N HIS A 25 10.16 -12.62 32.93
CA HIS A 25 11.01 -13.41 32.02
C HIS A 25 10.22 -14.36 31.12
N ALA A 26 9.27 -15.11 31.68
CA ALA A 26 8.43 -16.04 30.91
C ALA A 26 7.50 -15.29 29.93
N ALA A 27 7.00 -14.12 30.32
CA ALA A 27 6.14 -13.30 29.47
C ALA A 27 6.94 -12.62 28.34
N ALA A 28 8.12 -12.09 28.66
CA ALA A 28 9.05 -11.51 27.70
C ALA A 28 9.49 -12.55 26.65
N LEU A 29 9.86 -13.76 27.11
CA LEU A 29 10.22 -14.87 26.22
C LEU A 29 9.04 -15.30 25.34
N PHE A 30 7.83 -15.38 25.90
CA PHE A 30 6.62 -15.70 25.14
C PHE A 30 6.37 -14.72 24.00
N TRP A 31 6.32 -13.41 24.29
CA TRP A 31 6.08 -12.39 23.26
C TRP A 31 7.25 -12.26 22.28
N GLY A 32 8.49 -12.37 22.77
CA GLY A 32 9.70 -12.31 21.94
C GLY A 32 9.76 -13.45 20.92
N LEU A 33 9.41 -14.68 21.31
CA LEU A 33 9.39 -15.82 20.38
C LEU A 33 8.24 -15.75 19.37
N LEU A 34 7.08 -15.21 19.76
CA LEU A 34 6.00 -14.94 18.80
C LEU A 34 6.40 -13.89 17.77
N LEU A 35 7.04 -12.80 18.22
CA LEU A 35 7.57 -11.77 17.33
C LEU A 35 8.62 -12.34 16.39
N LEU A 36 9.55 -13.17 16.91
CA LEU A 36 10.57 -13.85 16.12
C LEU A 36 9.97 -14.73 15.02
N GLY A 37 8.91 -15.48 15.32
CA GLY A 37 8.18 -16.27 14.32
C GLY A 37 7.51 -15.43 13.23
N SER A 38 7.04 -14.22 13.57
CA SER A 38 6.44 -13.28 12.61
C SER A 38 7.45 -12.45 11.80
N LEU A 39 8.72 -12.41 12.24
CA LEU A 39 9.74 -11.52 11.70
C LEU A 39 10.03 -11.73 10.19
N PRO A 40 10.11 -12.96 9.65
CA PRO A 40 10.34 -13.17 8.22
C PRO A 40 9.23 -12.56 7.34
N PHE A 41 7.98 -12.67 7.77
CA PHE A 41 6.84 -12.05 7.08
C PHE A 41 6.93 -10.54 7.14
N LEU A 42 7.22 -9.98 8.33
CA LEU A 42 7.32 -8.55 8.55
C LEU A 42 8.49 -7.94 7.76
N ALA A 43 9.62 -8.63 7.65
CA ALA A 43 10.76 -8.19 6.86
C ALA A 43 10.39 -8.07 5.37
N LYS A 44 9.79 -9.11 4.78
CA LYS A 44 9.30 -9.07 3.39
C LYS A 44 8.29 -7.93 3.20
N TYR A 45 7.34 -7.80 4.13
CA TYR A 45 6.30 -6.77 4.09
C TYR A 45 6.86 -5.34 4.15
N CYS A 46 7.75 -5.05 5.12
CA CYS A 46 8.32 -3.72 5.33
C CYS A 46 9.24 -3.30 4.18
N VAL A 47 10.05 -4.22 3.62
CA VAL A 47 10.87 -3.93 2.43
C VAL A 47 9.98 -3.52 1.27
N ALA A 48 8.86 -4.22 1.09
CA ALA A 48 7.96 -3.94 0.00
C ALA A 48 7.15 -2.64 0.20
N MET A 49 6.78 -2.31 1.45
CA MET A 49 6.18 -1.02 1.80
C MET A 49 7.13 0.14 1.64
N TRP A 50 8.43 -0.05 1.87
CA TRP A 50 9.44 0.98 1.66
C TRP A 50 9.51 1.43 0.19
N ASN A 51 9.31 0.48 -0.73
CA ASN A 51 9.29 0.73 -2.16
C ASN A 51 7.99 1.38 -2.66
N GLN A 52 7.01 1.63 -1.80
CA GLN A 52 5.77 2.31 -2.16
C GLN A 52 5.69 3.66 -1.45
N ASP A 53 5.83 4.75 -2.20
CA ASP A 53 5.85 6.12 -1.66
C ASP A 53 4.63 6.43 -0.78
N LEU A 54 3.47 5.86 -1.15
CA LEU A 54 2.24 6.01 -0.38
C LEU A 54 2.34 5.45 1.05
N TYR A 55 3.15 4.41 1.30
CA TYR A 55 3.21 3.68 2.56
C TYR A 55 4.49 3.91 3.36
N GLN A 56 5.42 4.74 2.88
CA GLN A 56 6.68 5.05 3.58
C GLN A 56 6.51 5.68 4.98
N TYR A 57 5.29 6.06 5.38
CA TYR A 57 4.99 6.51 6.74
C TYR A 57 5.01 5.40 7.81
N PHE A 58 5.04 4.12 7.43
CA PHE A 58 4.95 3.00 8.38
C PHE A 58 6.00 2.98 9.51
N PRO A 59 7.28 3.39 9.32
CA PRO A 59 8.26 3.41 10.40
C PRO A 59 7.86 4.41 11.49
N PHE A 60 7.35 5.58 11.07
CA PHE A 60 6.83 6.59 11.99
C PHE A 60 5.60 6.09 12.75
N LEU A 61 4.74 5.30 12.09
CA LEU A 61 3.61 4.63 12.74
C LEU A 61 4.08 3.66 13.83
N LEU A 62 5.03 2.77 13.53
CA LEU A 62 5.58 1.82 14.49
C LEU A 62 6.29 2.52 15.64
N ALA A 63 7.08 3.57 15.35
CA ALA A 63 7.76 4.37 16.36
C ALA A 63 6.77 5.13 17.25
N ALA A 64 5.69 5.68 16.69
CA ALA A 64 4.66 6.38 17.46
C ALA A 64 3.89 5.43 18.39
N VAL A 65 3.43 4.27 17.87
CA VAL A 65 2.73 3.27 18.68
C VAL A 65 3.64 2.69 19.76
N GLY A 66 4.87 2.32 19.39
CA GLY A 66 5.87 1.79 20.31
C GLY A 66 6.30 2.80 21.37
N GLY A 67 6.54 4.06 20.99
CA GLY A 67 6.89 5.15 21.88
C GLY A 67 5.76 5.49 22.85
N LEU A 68 4.51 5.60 22.37
CA LEU A 68 3.36 5.82 23.24
C LEU A 68 3.07 4.64 24.16
N ALA A 69 3.29 3.40 23.69
CA ALA A 69 3.22 2.23 24.54
C ALA A 69 4.28 2.28 25.63
N TYR A 70 5.55 2.56 25.28
CA TYR A 70 6.65 2.67 26.23
C TYR A 70 6.40 3.75 27.30
N LEU A 71 5.95 4.95 26.89
CA LEU A 71 5.67 6.06 27.81
C LEU A 71 4.48 5.81 28.75
N ARG A 72 3.54 4.93 28.36
CA ARG A 72 2.31 4.67 29.12
C ARG A 72 2.30 3.32 29.79
N PHE A 73 3.35 2.52 29.63
CA PHE A 73 3.48 1.20 30.18
C PHE A 73 3.88 1.25 31.65
N ASP A 74 3.35 0.35 32.47
CA ASP A 74 3.66 0.25 33.90
C ASP A 74 4.93 -0.56 34.22
N HIS A 75 5.80 -0.75 33.22
CA HIS A 75 7.05 -1.51 33.30
C HIS A 75 6.90 -2.99 33.69
N ARG A 76 5.70 -3.57 33.51
CA ARG A 76 5.41 -4.99 33.83
C ARG A 76 4.88 -5.76 32.64
N ILE A 77 5.65 -6.75 32.14
CA ILE A 77 5.22 -7.54 30.98
C ILE A 77 4.30 -8.66 31.43
N ARG A 78 3.07 -8.64 30.90
CA ARG A 78 2.04 -9.62 31.24
C ARG A 78 1.73 -10.57 30.09
N LEU A 79 1.37 -11.78 30.47
CA LEU A 79 0.81 -12.80 29.58
C LEU A 79 -0.67 -12.53 29.30
N PRO A 80 -1.23 -13.04 28.19
CA PRO A 80 -2.64 -12.87 27.87
C PRO A 80 -3.53 -13.63 28.85
N GLN A 81 -4.30 -12.89 29.66
CA GLN A 81 -5.20 -13.43 30.69
C GLN A 81 -6.68 -13.29 30.31
N ASN A 82 -7.06 -12.19 29.67
CA ASN A 82 -8.45 -11.83 29.41
C ASN A 82 -8.87 -12.24 27.99
N LEU A 83 -10.19 -12.39 27.76
CA LEU A 83 -10.74 -12.69 26.44
C LEU A 83 -10.27 -11.68 25.37
N TRP A 84 -10.24 -10.40 25.71
CA TRP A 84 -9.76 -9.31 24.85
C TRP A 84 -8.27 -9.39 24.47
N SER A 85 -7.47 -10.15 25.21
CA SER A 85 -6.08 -10.45 24.85
C SER A 85 -5.95 -11.80 24.13
N ARG A 86 -6.76 -12.81 24.49
CA ARG A 86 -6.71 -14.15 23.91
C ARG A 86 -7.35 -14.24 22.53
N LEU A 87 -8.44 -13.52 22.28
CA LEU A 87 -9.13 -13.54 20.99
C LEU A 87 -8.25 -12.97 19.86
N PRO A 88 -7.61 -11.79 19.99
CA PRO A 88 -6.68 -11.31 18.97
C PRO A 88 -5.47 -12.23 18.81
N LEU A 89 -4.99 -12.90 19.87
CA LEU A 89 -3.90 -13.87 19.77
C LEU A 89 -4.29 -15.10 18.93
N ALA A 90 -5.48 -15.66 19.17
CA ALA A 90 -5.97 -16.80 18.41
C ALA A 90 -6.16 -16.45 16.92
N LEU A 91 -6.71 -15.27 16.64
CA LEU A 91 -6.83 -14.75 15.28
C LEU A 91 -5.45 -14.50 14.65
N ALA A 92 -4.51 -13.89 15.38
CA ALA A 92 -3.15 -13.68 14.92
C ALA A 92 -2.50 -14.99 14.47
N LEU A 93 -2.68 -16.06 15.26
CA LEU A 93 -2.14 -17.38 14.94
C LEU A 93 -2.82 -17.99 13.70
N ALA A 94 -4.15 -17.88 13.58
CA ALA A 94 -4.88 -18.34 12.40
C ALA A 94 -4.41 -17.64 11.11
N PHE A 95 -4.24 -16.31 11.17
CA PHE A 95 -3.70 -15.53 10.06
C PHE A 95 -2.23 -15.86 9.77
N LEU A 96 -1.42 -16.15 10.79
CA LEU A 96 -0.01 -16.56 10.61
C LEU A 96 0.11 -17.91 9.91
N ILE A 97 -0.75 -18.88 10.28
CA ILE A 97 -0.81 -20.18 9.61
C ILE A 97 -1.23 -20.00 8.15
N ALA A 98 -2.29 -19.22 7.90
CA ALA A 98 -2.73 -18.92 6.54
C ALA A 98 -1.64 -18.20 5.72
N ALA A 99 -0.93 -17.26 6.34
CA ALA A 99 0.21 -16.57 5.75
C ALA A 99 1.33 -17.54 5.36
N ALA A 100 1.66 -18.50 6.22
CA ALA A 100 2.69 -19.51 5.94
C ALA A 100 2.28 -20.48 4.82
N ILE A 101 1.02 -20.91 4.78
CA ILE A 101 0.51 -21.81 3.72
C ILE A 101 0.51 -21.13 2.35
N LEU A 102 0.18 -19.83 2.31
CA LEU A 102 0.07 -19.06 1.08
C LEU A 102 1.33 -18.24 0.74
N SER A 103 2.39 -18.33 1.54
CA SER A 103 3.59 -17.49 1.45
C SER A 103 3.30 -15.97 1.35
N SER A 104 2.25 -15.54 2.05
CA SER A 104 1.68 -14.19 1.98
C SER A 104 2.13 -13.31 3.13
N SER A 105 2.96 -12.29 2.86
CA SER A 105 3.38 -11.30 3.86
C SER A 105 2.27 -10.30 4.21
N TRP A 106 1.31 -10.01 3.33
CA TRP A 106 0.13 -9.21 3.68
C TRP A 106 -0.72 -9.87 4.78
N LEU A 107 -0.98 -11.19 4.70
CA LEU A 107 -1.62 -11.93 5.79
C LEU A 107 -0.73 -11.96 7.04
N GLY A 108 0.60 -12.02 6.86
CA GLY A 108 1.57 -11.87 7.95
C GLY A 108 1.49 -10.52 8.65
N ALA A 109 1.27 -9.42 7.92
CA ALA A 109 1.08 -8.09 8.48
C ALA A 109 -0.23 -8.00 9.29
N ILE A 110 -1.32 -8.60 8.81
CA ILE A 110 -2.57 -8.73 9.60
C ILE A 110 -2.29 -9.49 10.90
N SER A 111 -1.59 -10.61 10.82
CA SER A 111 -1.18 -11.38 12.00
C SER A 111 -0.38 -10.52 12.97
N PHE A 112 0.57 -9.72 12.48
CA PHE A 112 1.38 -8.82 13.30
C PHE A 112 0.55 -7.72 13.98
N ILE A 113 -0.42 -7.12 13.27
CA ILE A 113 -1.34 -6.13 13.85
C ILE A 113 -2.17 -6.77 14.98
N LEU A 114 -2.70 -7.98 14.75
CA LEU A 114 -3.47 -8.72 15.76
C LEU A 114 -2.60 -9.16 16.95
N LEU A 115 -1.35 -9.55 16.70
CA LEU A 115 -0.37 -9.90 17.72
C LEU A 115 -0.03 -8.67 18.58
N THR A 116 0.21 -7.53 17.94
CA THR A 116 0.44 -6.24 18.60
C THR A 116 -0.78 -5.82 19.42
N THR A 117 -1.99 -6.01 18.87
CA THR A 117 -3.26 -5.77 19.59
C THR A 117 -3.37 -6.66 20.83
N SER A 118 -3.05 -7.95 20.71
CA SER A 118 -3.05 -8.88 21.84
C SER A 118 -2.05 -8.48 22.93
N PHE A 119 -0.82 -8.13 22.51
CA PHE A 119 0.23 -7.67 23.41
C PHE A 119 -0.20 -6.43 24.19
N LEU A 120 -0.67 -5.38 23.47
CA LEU A 120 -1.13 -4.14 24.09
C LEU A 120 -2.38 -4.33 24.95
N ALA A 121 -3.27 -5.25 24.59
CA ALA A 121 -4.44 -5.59 25.41
C ALA A 121 -4.07 -6.30 26.71
N ALA A 122 -2.97 -7.08 26.71
CA ALA A 122 -2.44 -7.72 27.91
C ALA A 122 -1.69 -6.74 28.83
N GLN A 123 -1.09 -5.68 28.26
CA GLN A 123 -0.37 -4.66 29.03
C GLN A 123 -1.31 -3.64 29.67
N ARG A 124 -0.81 -3.01 30.74
CA ARG A 124 -1.53 -2.02 31.53
C ARG A 124 -0.75 -0.73 31.67
N ALA A 125 -1.48 0.37 31.80
CA ALA A 125 -0.94 1.64 32.23
C ALA A 125 -0.84 1.70 33.77
N PRO A 126 -0.07 2.66 34.32
CA PRO A 126 0.04 2.85 35.78
C PRO A 126 -1.32 3.04 36.48
N ASP A 127 -2.32 3.55 35.75
CA ASP A 127 -3.70 3.73 36.19
C ASP A 127 -4.54 2.42 36.10
N GLY A 128 -3.94 1.30 35.73
CA GLY A 128 -4.59 -0.01 35.56
C GLY A 128 -5.40 -0.17 34.28
N ARG A 129 -5.48 0.84 33.41
CA ARG A 129 -6.22 0.76 32.15
C ARG A 129 -5.46 -0.08 31.12
N SER A 130 -6.19 -0.77 30.25
CA SER A 130 -5.58 -1.53 29.16
C SER A 130 -5.00 -0.60 28.10
N LEU A 131 -3.86 -0.98 27.53
CA LEU A 131 -3.20 -0.26 26.44
C LEU A 131 -3.77 -0.62 25.06
N ALA A 132 -4.82 -1.44 24.97
CA ALA A 132 -5.41 -1.90 23.71
C ALA A 132 -5.76 -0.79 22.70
N TYR A 133 -6.16 0.40 23.17
CA TYR A 133 -6.51 1.53 22.29
C TYR A 133 -5.30 2.03 21.46
N LEU A 134 -4.07 1.77 21.91
CA LEU A 134 -2.86 2.09 21.14
C LEU A 134 -2.71 1.23 19.88
N ALA A 135 -3.48 0.15 19.74
CA ALA A 135 -3.48 -0.69 18.55
C ALA A 135 -4.32 -0.10 17.40
N ILE A 136 -5.18 0.91 17.64
CA ILE A 136 -6.05 1.50 16.61
C ILE A 136 -5.26 2.03 15.40
N PRO A 137 -4.16 2.80 15.56
CA PRO A 137 -3.40 3.34 14.44
C PRO A 137 -2.74 2.23 13.61
N MET A 138 -2.51 1.03 14.19
CA MET A 138 -1.92 -0.11 13.47
C MET A 138 -2.79 -0.59 12.31
N VAL A 139 -4.08 -0.22 12.24
CA VAL A 139 -4.90 -0.47 11.05
C VAL A 139 -4.28 0.19 9.80
N MET A 140 -3.58 1.32 9.94
CA MET A 140 -2.88 1.96 8.81
C MET A 140 -1.58 1.27 8.41
N PHE A 141 -1.13 0.27 9.16
CA PHE A 141 0.00 -0.57 8.78
C PHE A 141 -0.38 -1.52 7.63
N ILE A 142 -1.68 -1.79 7.43
CA ILE A 142 -2.13 -2.69 6.35
C ILE A 142 -2.23 -1.93 5.02
N ARG A 143 -1.72 -2.56 3.95
CA ARG A 143 -1.92 -2.09 2.58
C ARG A 143 -3.40 -2.22 2.22
N ALA A 144 -4.02 -1.12 1.82
CA ALA A 144 -5.40 -1.12 1.35
C ALA A 144 -5.51 -1.78 -0.04
N PRO A 145 -6.62 -2.46 -0.36
CA PRO A 145 -6.89 -2.96 -1.70
C PRO A 145 -6.77 -1.85 -2.75
N GLN A 146 -5.96 -2.08 -3.77
CA GLN A 146 -5.66 -1.10 -4.82
C GLN A 146 -6.95 -0.54 -5.46
N LEU A 147 -7.95 -1.39 -5.70
CA LEU A 147 -9.17 -1.03 -6.40
C LEU A 147 -10.01 0.06 -5.70
N GLY A 148 -10.21 -0.10 -4.39
CA GLY A 148 -10.98 0.88 -3.60
C GLY A 148 -10.26 2.22 -3.56
N THR A 149 -8.93 2.16 -3.49
CA THR A 149 -8.07 3.33 -3.36
C THR A 149 -8.16 4.21 -4.63
N TYR A 150 -7.99 3.67 -5.84
CA TYR A 150 -8.05 4.46 -7.08
C TYR A 150 -9.40 5.15 -7.31
N THR A 151 -10.51 4.49 -6.99
CA THR A 151 -11.85 5.08 -7.17
C THR A 151 -12.06 6.25 -6.21
N ILE A 152 -11.64 6.10 -4.96
CA ILE A 152 -11.71 7.15 -3.96
C ILE A 152 -10.78 8.30 -4.37
N MET A 153 -9.55 8.00 -4.78
CA MET A 153 -8.59 8.99 -5.27
C MET A 153 -9.16 9.83 -6.42
N ALA A 154 -9.72 9.19 -7.46
CA ALA A 154 -10.28 9.89 -8.62
C ALA A 154 -11.43 10.82 -8.23
N ARG A 155 -12.28 10.40 -7.29
CA ARG A 155 -13.38 11.23 -6.77
C ARG A 155 -12.87 12.42 -5.95
N LEU A 156 -11.87 12.20 -5.10
CA LEU A 156 -11.25 13.25 -4.31
C LEU A 156 -10.54 14.27 -5.19
N GLN A 157 -9.83 13.82 -6.24
CA GLN A 157 -9.19 14.69 -7.23
C GLN A 157 -10.22 15.54 -7.98
N ARG A 158 -11.33 14.94 -8.41
CA ARG A 158 -12.40 15.69 -9.09
C ARG A 158 -13.01 16.74 -8.17
N THR A 159 -13.36 16.36 -6.94
CA THR A 159 -13.90 17.29 -5.93
C THR A 159 -12.91 18.43 -5.64
N THR A 160 -11.61 18.12 -5.53
CA THR A 160 -10.56 19.12 -5.32
C THR A 160 -10.47 20.08 -6.51
N THR A 161 -10.55 19.56 -7.73
CA THR A 161 -10.50 20.37 -8.96
C THR A 161 -11.70 21.30 -9.04
N ASP A 162 -12.91 20.77 -8.82
CA ASP A 162 -14.16 21.54 -8.83
C ASP A 162 -14.13 22.67 -7.78
N MET A 163 -13.69 22.38 -6.55
CA MET A 163 -13.60 23.39 -5.49
C MET A 163 -12.48 24.41 -5.72
N SER A 164 -11.35 24.00 -6.29
CA SER A 164 -10.25 24.92 -6.61
C SER A 164 -10.64 25.86 -7.75
N SER A 165 -11.36 25.35 -8.75
CA SER A 165 -11.94 26.14 -9.85
C SER A 165 -12.84 27.27 -9.32
N ILE A 166 -13.77 26.95 -8.41
CA ILE A 166 -14.61 27.95 -7.74
C ILE A 166 -13.79 28.99 -6.98
N LEU A 167 -12.74 28.58 -6.26
CA LEU A 167 -11.88 29.54 -5.55
C LEU A 167 -11.09 30.42 -6.52
N LEU A 168 -10.60 29.89 -7.63
CA LEU A 168 -9.89 30.65 -8.65
C LEU A 168 -10.78 31.69 -9.32
N ASP A 169 -12.06 31.37 -9.57
CA ASP A 169 -13.06 32.33 -10.03
C ASP A 169 -13.24 33.48 -9.02
N VAL A 170 -13.29 33.17 -7.72
CA VAL A 170 -13.38 34.19 -6.65
C VAL A 170 -12.14 35.08 -6.61
N PHE A 171 -10.96 34.53 -6.90
CA PHE A 171 -9.71 35.30 -6.99
C PHE A 171 -9.51 36.01 -8.35
N GLY A 172 -10.43 35.85 -9.30
CA GLY A 172 -10.38 36.50 -10.60
C GLY A 172 -9.34 35.91 -11.56
N VAL A 173 -8.94 34.66 -11.38
CA VAL A 173 -7.99 33.96 -12.25
C VAL A 173 -8.73 33.33 -13.43
N LEU A 174 -8.38 33.75 -14.65
CA LEU A 174 -8.96 33.17 -15.87
C LEU A 174 -8.42 31.76 -16.10
N HIS A 175 -9.29 30.77 -16.05
CA HIS A 175 -8.92 29.37 -16.23
C HIS A 175 -10.03 28.55 -16.89
N VAL A 176 -9.67 27.38 -17.42
CA VAL A 176 -10.59 26.40 -17.97
C VAL A 176 -10.39 25.06 -17.26
N GLN A 177 -11.47 24.50 -16.73
CA GLN A 177 -11.44 23.19 -16.11
C GLN A 177 -11.73 22.08 -17.15
N ARG A 178 -10.83 21.10 -17.27
CA ARG A 178 -11.04 19.88 -18.08
C ARG A 178 -10.76 18.63 -17.25
N GLY A 179 -11.82 18.00 -16.75
CA GLY A 179 -11.70 16.84 -15.88
C GLY A 179 -10.96 17.20 -14.58
N ASN A 180 -9.78 16.61 -14.37
CA ASN A 180 -8.89 16.86 -13.23
C ASN A 180 -7.71 17.79 -13.59
N THR A 181 -7.82 18.55 -14.67
CA THR A 181 -6.79 19.51 -15.12
C THR A 181 -7.37 20.91 -15.12
N ILE A 182 -6.58 21.87 -14.62
CA ILE A 182 -6.87 23.30 -14.66
C ILE A 182 -5.92 23.93 -15.68
N GLU A 183 -6.47 24.44 -16.77
CA GLU A 183 -5.75 25.12 -17.84
C GLU A 183 -5.73 26.62 -17.55
N LEU A 184 -4.54 27.17 -17.28
CA LEU A 184 -4.31 28.61 -17.19
C LEU A 184 -3.81 29.13 -18.54
N THR A 185 -3.84 30.44 -18.73
CA THR A 185 -3.34 31.10 -19.95
C THR A 185 -1.87 30.76 -20.25
N SER A 186 -1.04 30.57 -19.21
CA SER A 186 0.40 30.28 -19.36
C SER A 186 0.73 28.78 -19.33
N LYS A 187 -0.08 27.93 -18.68
CA LYS A 187 0.33 26.55 -18.34
C LYS A 187 -0.86 25.64 -18.04
N PHE A 188 -0.68 24.33 -18.28
CA PHE A 188 -1.58 23.27 -17.84
C PHE A 188 -1.18 22.75 -16.45
N LEU A 189 -2.10 22.82 -15.48
CA LEU A 189 -1.90 22.25 -14.15
C LEU A 189 -2.71 20.95 -13.99
N PHE A 190 -2.01 19.82 -13.99
CA PHE A 190 -2.60 18.51 -13.74
C PHE A 190 -2.76 18.26 -12.24
N VAL A 191 -3.99 18.33 -11.71
CA VAL A 191 -4.26 18.15 -10.27
C VAL A 191 -3.90 16.73 -9.79
N ALA A 192 -3.96 15.74 -10.68
CA ALA A 192 -3.61 14.35 -10.37
C ALA A 192 -2.11 14.09 -10.24
N GLU A 193 -1.28 14.84 -10.96
CA GLU A 193 0.15 14.54 -11.14
C GLU A 193 1.04 15.54 -10.41
N ALA A 194 0.59 16.80 -10.37
CA ALA A 194 1.21 17.90 -9.65
C ALA A 194 0.72 17.98 -8.20
N CYS A 195 0.02 17.00 -7.64
CA CYS A 195 -0.31 17.00 -6.21
C CYS A 195 -0.22 15.57 -5.70
N SER A 196 0.70 15.32 -4.78
CA SER A 196 0.78 14.10 -3.95
C SER A 196 -0.46 13.89 -3.05
N GLY A 197 -1.66 14.27 -3.49
CA GLY A 197 -2.88 14.41 -2.70
C GLY A 197 -3.35 13.14 -1.99
N VAL A 198 -2.89 11.98 -2.45
CA VAL A 198 -3.12 10.70 -1.77
C VAL A 198 -2.19 10.53 -0.56
N GLN A 199 -0.91 10.87 -0.71
CA GLN A 199 0.05 10.82 0.39
C GLN A 199 -0.37 11.79 1.49
N SER A 200 -0.86 12.99 1.14
CA SER A 200 -1.40 13.94 2.13
C SER A 200 -2.64 13.40 2.84
N LEU A 201 -3.57 12.75 2.14
CA LEU A 201 -4.74 12.09 2.75
C LEU A 201 -4.33 11.04 3.77
N PHE A 202 -3.44 10.11 3.39
CA PHE A 202 -2.97 9.06 4.30
C PHE A 202 -2.24 9.66 5.51
N THR A 203 -1.43 10.72 5.29
CA THR A 203 -0.74 11.43 6.37
C THR A 203 -1.72 12.08 7.36
N ILE A 204 -2.80 12.71 6.88
CA ILE A 204 -3.82 13.30 7.76
C ILE A 204 -4.65 12.23 8.47
N CYS A 205 -4.96 11.11 7.82
CA CYS A 205 -5.58 9.95 8.48
C CYS A 205 -4.69 9.38 9.60
N PHE A 206 -3.39 9.25 9.34
CA PHE A 206 -2.40 8.83 10.33
C PHE A 206 -2.37 9.78 11.52
N LEU A 207 -2.31 11.08 11.26
CA LEU A 207 -2.33 12.09 12.30
C LEU A 207 -3.64 12.06 13.11
N ALA A 208 -4.79 11.82 12.47
CA ALA A 208 -6.07 11.71 13.15
C ALA A 208 -6.12 10.53 14.13
N PHE A 209 -5.60 9.37 13.73
CA PHE A 209 -5.45 8.24 14.66
C PHE A 209 -4.47 8.56 15.79
N LEU A 210 -3.34 9.21 15.47
CA LEU A 210 -2.34 9.57 16.46
C LEU A 210 -2.90 10.55 17.49
N VAL A 211 -3.62 11.59 17.07
CA VAL A 211 -4.31 12.55 17.96
C VAL A 211 -5.36 11.84 18.80
N LEU A 212 -6.21 11.00 18.20
CA LEU A 212 -7.24 10.23 18.91
C LEU A 212 -6.64 9.42 20.08
N VAL A 213 -5.54 8.72 19.81
CA VAL A 213 -4.88 7.84 20.78
C VAL A 213 -4.00 8.62 21.76
N TYR A 214 -3.32 9.66 21.30
CA TYR A 214 -2.53 10.56 22.14
C TYR A 214 -3.43 11.24 23.18
N GLN A 215 -4.58 11.78 22.76
CA GLN A 215 -5.54 12.46 23.63
C GLN A 215 -6.44 11.50 24.42
N ARG A 216 -6.22 10.18 24.31
CA ARG A 216 -7.01 9.11 24.96
C ARG A 216 -8.52 9.27 24.71
N ARG A 217 -8.91 9.69 23.50
CA ARG A 217 -10.31 9.81 23.09
C ARG A 217 -10.98 8.44 23.07
N ARG A 218 -12.31 8.43 23.20
CA ARG A 218 -13.06 7.17 23.15
C ARG A 218 -12.96 6.54 21.76
N VAL A 219 -12.73 5.23 21.71
CA VAL A 219 -12.54 4.47 20.45
C VAL A 219 -13.71 4.59 19.48
N TRP A 220 -14.94 4.79 19.96
CA TRP A 220 -16.11 4.97 19.09
C TRP A 220 -16.07 6.27 18.27
N LEU A 221 -15.23 7.25 18.64
CA LEU A 221 -15.01 8.48 17.86
C LEU A 221 -14.14 8.24 16.62
N THR A 222 -13.54 7.06 16.48
CA THR A 222 -12.66 6.74 15.35
C THR A 222 -13.26 7.06 13.98
N PRO A 223 -14.52 6.69 13.66
CA PRO A 223 -15.12 7.02 12.36
C PRO A 223 -15.27 8.53 12.14
N LEU A 224 -15.53 9.30 13.19
CA LEU A 224 -15.63 10.76 13.11
C LEU A 224 -14.27 11.39 12.80
N TYR A 225 -13.21 10.97 13.49
CA TYR A 225 -11.84 11.45 13.24
C TYR A 225 -11.39 11.12 11.81
N LEU A 226 -11.72 9.94 11.31
CA LEU A 226 -11.45 9.57 9.92
C LEU A 226 -12.25 10.44 8.95
N LEU A 227 -13.55 10.65 9.15
CA LEU A 227 -14.36 11.50 8.28
C LEU A 227 -13.78 12.93 8.19
N LEU A 228 -13.34 13.47 9.32
CA LEU A 228 -12.70 14.79 9.38
C LEU A 228 -11.32 14.79 8.72
N ALA A 229 -10.55 13.72 8.86
CA ALA A 229 -9.28 13.58 8.16
C ALA A 229 -9.47 13.65 6.64
N PHE A 230 -10.48 12.96 6.10
CA PHE A 230 -10.86 13.05 4.70
C PHE A 230 -11.26 14.48 4.31
N PHE A 231 -12.12 15.12 5.11
CA PHE A 231 -12.56 16.48 4.86
C PHE A 231 -11.38 17.48 4.84
N PHE A 232 -10.52 17.46 5.86
CA PHE A 232 -9.36 18.36 5.93
C PHE A 232 -8.30 18.05 4.88
N ALA A 233 -8.16 16.81 4.43
CA ALA A 233 -7.31 16.47 3.29
C ALA A 233 -7.81 17.12 1.99
N ILE A 234 -9.13 17.13 1.75
CA ILE A 234 -9.72 17.85 0.61
C ILE A 234 -9.44 19.36 0.73
N VAL A 235 -9.72 19.96 1.89
CA VAL A 235 -9.47 21.39 2.12
C VAL A 235 -8.00 21.74 1.90
N GLY A 236 -7.07 20.96 2.46
CA GLY A 236 -5.64 21.16 2.28
C GLY A 236 -5.23 21.06 0.80
N ASN A 237 -5.74 20.07 0.08
CA ASN A 237 -5.45 19.92 -1.35
C ASN A 237 -6.05 21.07 -2.19
N VAL A 238 -7.24 21.56 -1.86
CA VAL A 238 -7.85 22.74 -2.51
C VAL A 238 -6.99 23.99 -2.29
N VAL A 239 -6.55 24.23 -1.06
CA VAL A 239 -5.63 25.34 -0.73
C VAL A 239 -4.33 25.22 -1.52
N ARG A 240 -3.75 24.02 -1.60
CA ARG A 240 -2.52 23.75 -2.36
C ARG A 240 -2.67 24.07 -3.84
N VAL A 241 -3.69 23.49 -4.51
CA VAL A 241 -3.92 23.67 -5.95
C VAL A 241 -4.18 25.15 -6.27
N THR A 242 -5.01 25.81 -5.46
CA THR A 242 -5.31 27.23 -5.61
C THR A 242 -4.04 28.08 -5.42
N ALA A 243 -3.22 27.79 -4.40
CA ALA A 243 -1.96 28.52 -4.17
C ALA A 243 -0.96 28.37 -5.32
N ILE A 244 -0.86 27.18 -5.93
CA ILE A 244 0.01 26.95 -7.09
C ILE A 244 -0.47 27.79 -8.28
N ALA A 245 -1.77 27.77 -8.57
CA ALA A 245 -2.35 28.54 -9.66
C ALA A 245 -2.22 30.06 -9.45
N LEU A 246 -2.44 30.57 -8.24
CA LEU A 246 -2.22 31.98 -7.91
C LEU A 246 -0.75 32.39 -8.00
N GLY A 247 0.17 31.52 -7.60
CA GLY A 247 1.61 31.75 -7.73
C GLY A 247 2.04 31.95 -9.18
N GLU A 248 1.48 31.14 -10.08
CA GLU A 248 1.73 31.22 -11.52
C GLU A 248 1.10 32.48 -12.12
N ASP A 249 -0.20 32.73 -11.89
CA ASP A 249 -0.93 33.83 -12.53
C ASP A 249 -0.51 35.23 -12.03
N TRP A 250 -0.36 35.39 -10.71
CA TRP A 250 -0.09 36.72 -10.12
C TRP A 250 1.39 37.07 -10.08
N PHE A 251 2.25 36.07 -9.87
CA PHE A 251 3.68 36.31 -9.66
C PHE A 251 4.57 35.73 -10.78
N GLY A 252 4.01 34.95 -11.72
CA GLY A 252 4.80 34.25 -12.74
C GLY A 252 5.77 33.21 -12.15
N ILE A 253 5.49 32.73 -10.93
CA ILE A 253 6.36 31.80 -10.22
C ILE A 253 5.80 30.39 -10.37
N ASP A 254 6.56 29.52 -11.04
CA ASP A 254 6.23 28.10 -11.10
C ASP A 254 6.42 27.45 -9.72
N LEU A 255 5.29 27.22 -9.03
CA LEU A 255 5.18 26.46 -7.78
C LEU A 255 4.78 24.99 -8.02
N SER A 256 4.64 24.58 -9.27
CA SER A 256 4.18 23.23 -9.62
C SER A 256 5.30 22.20 -9.69
N THR A 257 6.57 22.62 -9.59
CA THR A 257 7.74 21.74 -9.74
C THR A 257 8.79 21.93 -8.63
N GLY A 258 9.60 20.89 -8.40
CA GLY A 258 10.76 20.89 -7.51
C GLY A 258 10.44 21.18 -6.03
N ILE A 259 11.41 21.78 -5.33
CA ILE A 259 11.34 22.03 -3.88
C ILE A 259 10.17 22.98 -3.52
N ARG A 260 9.87 23.97 -4.38
CA ARG A 260 8.76 24.91 -4.15
C ARG A 260 7.44 24.17 -4.05
N HIS A 261 7.25 23.18 -4.91
CA HIS A 261 6.08 22.33 -4.91
C HIS A 261 5.92 21.54 -3.61
N GLU A 262 7.01 20.98 -3.10
CA GLU A 262 7.02 20.27 -1.82
C GLU A 262 6.69 21.20 -0.64
N LEU A 263 7.26 22.41 -0.61
CA LEU A 263 7.00 23.39 0.45
C LEU A 263 5.53 23.80 0.51
N VAL A 264 4.90 24.06 -0.64
CA VAL A 264 3.44 24.35 -0.68
C VAL A 264 2.65 23.14 -0.21
N GLY A 265 3.09 21.92 -0.56
CA GLY A 265 2.52 20.67 -0.06
C GLY A 265 2.59 20.54 1.47
N TYR A 266 3.76 20.78 2.07
CA TYR A 266 3.94 20.74 3.53
C TYR A 266 3.16 21.85 4.25
N PHE A 267 3.07 23.04 3.66
CA PHE A 267 2.27 24.13 4.19
C PHE A 267 0.78 23.78 4.22
N ALA A 268 0.25 23.25 3.12
CA ALA A 268 -1.14 22.78 3.05
C ALA A 268 -1.41 21.63 4.05
N LEU A 269 -0.46 20.70 4.20
CA LEU A 269 -0.53 19.65 5.21
C LEU A 269 -0.56 20.21 6.63
N ALA A 270 0.27 21.22 6.92
CA ALA A 270 0.31 21.88 8.23
C ALA A 270 -1.02 22.59 8.56
N ILE A 271 -1.66 23.23 7.57
CA ILE A 271 -2.99 23.81 7.72
C ILE A 271 -4.02 22.72 8.05
N ALA A 272 -4.06 21.63 7.27
CA ALA A 272 -4.99 20.53 7.50
C ALA A 272 -4.78 19.86 8.87
N ALA A 273 -3.53 19.68 9.28
CA ALA A 273 -3.15 19.19 10.61
C ALA A 273 -3.58 20.15 11.73
N GLY A 274 -3.39 21.45 11.55
CA GLY A 274 -3.83 22.49 12.48
C GLY A 274 -5.34 22.51 12.65
N MET A 275 -6.10 22.37 11.55
CA MET A 275 -7.56 22.25 11.58
C MET A 275 -8.01 21.00 12.34
N LEU A 276 -7.35 19.87 12.12
CA LEU A 276 -7.62 18.61 12.82
C LEU A 276 -7.38 18.73 14.33
N VAL A 277 -6.26 19.32 14.75
CA VAL A 277 -5.94 19.55 16.17
C VAL A 277 -6.91 20.57 16.79
N SER A 278 -7.25 21.64 16.07
CA SER A 278 -8.26 22.61 16.51
C SER A 278 -9.62 21.94 16.74
N PHE A 279 -9.99 20.99 15.88
CA PHE A 279 -11.23 20.24 16.05
C PHE A 279 -11.16 19.24 17.22
N ASP A 280 -10.01 18.59 17.45
CA ASP A 280 -9.80 17.77 18.65
C ASP A 280 -9.98 18.61 19.93
N HIS A 281 -9.46 19.85 19.96
CA HIS A 281 -9.70 20.76 21.08
C HIS A 281 -11.18 21.07 21.28
N LEU A 282 -11.94 21.30 20.21
CA LEU A 282 -13.39 21.51 20.26
C LEU A 282 -14.12 20.26 20.80
N ILE A 283 -13.77 19.06 20.33
CA ILE A 283 -14.28 17.80 20.90
C ILE A 283 -13.91 17.68 22.38
N GLY A 284 -12.74 18.17 22.78
CA GLY A 284 -12.29 18.17 24.15
C GLY A 284 -13.16 18.96 25.12
N LEU A 285 -13.92 19.93 24.63
CA LEU A 285 -14.90 20.68 25.43
C LEU A 285 -16.15 19.85 25.75
N ILE A 286 -16.35 18.73 25.06
CA ILE A 286 -17.53 17.88 25.20
C ILE A 286 -17.27 16.80 26.28
N PRO A 287 -17.90 16.88 27.48
CA PRO A 287 -17.54 16.05 28.64
C PRO A 287 -17.69 14.54 28.43
N TRP A 288 -18.61 14.13 27.54
CA TRP A 288 -18.86 12.73 27.21
C TRP A 288 -17.94 12.20 26.09
N ALA A 289 -17.23 13.08 25.36
CA ALA A 289 -16.26 12.69 24.35
C ALA A 289 -14.84 12.50 24.93
N THR A 290 -14.53 13.19 26.02
CA THR A 290 -13.35 12.95 26.85
C THR A 290 -13.52 11.68 27.68
N ALA A 291 -12.56 10.76 27.62
CA ALA A 291 -12.40 9.80 28.71
C ALA A 291 -12.06 10.61 29.96
N LYS A 292 -12.85 10.50 31.05
CA LYS A 292 -12.53 11.14 32.33
C LYS A 292 -11.07 10.85 32.67
N SER A 293 -10.23 11.88 32.57
CA SER A 293 -9.00 11.95 33.33
C SER A 293 -9.46 11.96 34.78
N VAL A 294 -9.24 10.85 35.49
CA VAL A 294 -9.29 10.93 36.95
C VAL A 294 -8.17 11.90 37.30
N ALA A 295 -8.55 12.95 38.03
CA ALA A 295 -7.74 14.08 38.41
C ALA A 295 -6.29 13.71 38.75
N ASP A 296 -5.38 14.65 38.47
CA ASP A 296 -4.05 14.74 39.05
C ASP A 296 -4.11 14.40 40.55
N GLY A 297 -3.82 13.14 40.85
CA GLY A 297 -3.29 12.74 42.14
C GLY A 297 -1.80 12.97 42.04
N THR A 298 -1.33 14.07 42.61
CA THR A 298 0.05 14.26 43.05
C THR A 298 0.54 13.00 43.75
N HIS A 299 1.18 12.10 43.00
CA HIS A 299 1.96 10.99 43.54
C HIS A 299 3.42 11.43 43.60
N THR A 300 3.72 12.38 44.50
CA THR A 300 5.09 12.68 44.98
C THR A 300 5.56 11.69 46.06
N GLY A 301 4.97 10.50 46.14
CA GLY A 301 5.51 9.33 46.83
C GLY A 301 4.99 8.12 46.06
N THR A 302 5.80 7.23 45.51
CA THR A 302 6.73 6.35 46.23
C THR A 302 7.75 5.72 45.27
N VAL A 303 8.40 6.50 44.40
CA VAL A 303 9.53 5.99 43.57
C VAL A 303 10.70 5.56 44.47
N ARG A 304 10.81 6.12 45.67
CA ARG A 304 11.89 5.84 46.63
C ARG A 304 11.76 4.52 47.40
N GLU A 305 10.60 3.85 47.39
CA GLU A 305 10.39 2.62 48.18
C GLU A 305 10.38 1.32 47.37
N ARG A 306 10.31 1.38 46.03
CA ARG A 306 10.37 0.16 45.18
C ARG A 306 11.74 -0.16 44.60
N ALA A 307 12.74 0.70 44.81
CA ALA A 307 14.11 0.46 44.37
C ALA A 307 14.95 -0.39 45.35
N ALA A 308 14.40 -0.78 46.50
CA ALA A 308 15.12 -1.51 47.55
C ALA A 308 14.91 -3.04 47.54
N ALA A 309 14.24 -3.61 46.54
CA ALA A 309 13.93 -5.05 46.51
C ALA A 309 14.13 -5.67 45.12
N SER A 310 15.31 -5.54 44.53
CA SER A 310 15.78 -6.44 43.46
C SER A 310 17.29 -6.27 43.21
N THR A 311 18.12 -6.57 44.21
CA THR A 311 19.54 -6.83 43.99
C THR A 311 19.72 -8.31 43.68
N GLY A 312 19.36 -8.69 42.45
CA GLY A 312 19.59 -10.02 41.90
C GLY A 312 19.67 -9.89 40.39
N VAL A 313 20.88 -9.90 39.84
CA VAL A 313 21.09 -10.04 38.39
C VAL A 313 20.88 -11.52 38.07
N ASP A 314 19.62 -11.96 38.10
CA ASP A 314 19.28 -13.30 37.65
C ASP A 314 19.34 -13.31 36.12
N SER A 315 20.36 -13.97 35.57
CA SER A 315 20.48 -14.21 34.13
C SER A 315 19.21 -14.90 33.61
N LEU A 316 18.68 -14.42 32.47
CA LEU A 316 17.50 -14.99 31.81
C LEU A 316 17.70 -16.49 31.49
N ASP A 317 17.21 -17.37 32.35
CA ASP A 317 17.19 -18.82 32.10
C ASP A 317 16.00 -19.16 31.18
N TRP A 318 16.29 -19.20 29.88
CA TRP A 318 15.28 -19.43 28.84
C TRP A 318 14.59 -20.80 28.99
N ALA A 319 15.31 -21.83 29.45
CA ALA A 319 14.79 -23.19 29.56
C ALA A 319 13.79 -23.29 30.72
N LYS A 320 14.11 -22.70 31.88
CA LYS A 320 13.16 -22.62 33.01
C LYS A 320 11.94 -21.76 32.66
N SER A 321 12.17 -20.61 32.02
CA SER A 321 11.11 -19.69 31.61
C SER A 321 10.14 -20.34 30.62
N LEU A 322 10.65 -21.09 29.63
CA LEU A 322 9.82 -21.82 28.68
C LEU A 322 9.03 -22.96 29.34
N ARG A 323 9.64 -23.73 30.26
CA ARG A 323 8.96 -24.81 31.01
C ARG A 323 7.88 -24.27 31.95
N SER A 324 8.04 -23.04 32.44
CA SER A 324 7.01 -22.39 33.28
C SER A 324 5.74 -22.02 32.51
N LEU A 325 5.81 -21.95 31.18
CA LEU A 325 4.65 -21.73 30.33
C LEU A 325 3.87 -23.03 30.18
N GLY A 326 2.55 -22.99 30.40
CA GLY A 326 1.68 -24.14 30.16
C GLY A 326 1.71 -24.62 28.70
N MET A 327 1.37 -25.89 28.49
CA MET A 327 1.46 -26.59 27.19
C MET A 327 0.83 -25.83 26.02
N VAL A 328 -0.34 -25.19 26.24
CA VAL A 328 -1.01 -24.39 25.20
C VAL A 328 -0.13 -23.25 24.70
N ARG A 329 0.55 -22.53 25.61
CA ARG A 329 1.42 -21.39 25.25
C ARG A 329 2.69 -21.85 24.53
N GLN A 330 3.26 -22.98 24.96
CA GLN A 330 4.37 -23.61 24.24
C GLN A 330 3.95 -24.01 22.82
N GLY A 331 2.75 -24.58 22.66
CA GLY A 331 2.18 -24.89 21.35
C GLY A 331 2.03 -23.66 20.46
N THR A 332 1.53 -22.53 20.99
CA THR A 332 1.43 -21.29 20.21
C THR A 332 2.79 -20.75 19.76
N ILE A 333 3.83 -20.86 20.59
CA ILE A 333 5.20 -20.50 20.22
C ILE A 333 5.69 -21.43 19.10
N GLY A 334 5.52 -22.74 19.27
CA GLY A 334 5.95 -23.74 18.29
C GLY A 334 5.34 -23.51 16.91
N VAL A 335 4.03 -23.22 16.85
CA VAL A 335 3.34 -22.88 15.60
C VAL A 335 3.91 -21.61 14.97
N ALA A 336 4.12 -20.54 15.76
CA ALA A 336 4.65 -19.29 15.23
C ALA A 336 6.07 -19.44 14.65
N ILE A 337 6.94 -20.18 15.34
CA ILE A 337 8.30 -20.47 14.85
C ILE A 337 8.25 -21.32 13.59
N LEU A 338 7.40 -22.37 13.56
CA LEU A 338 7.23 -23.21 12.37
C LEU A 338 6.77 -22.41 11.16
N CYS A 339 5.81 -21.50 11.33
CA CYS A 339 5.36 -20.58 10.27
C CYS A 339 6.49 -19.67 9.78
N GLY A 340 7.30 -19.12 10.69
CA GLY A 340 8.46 -18.30 10.33
C GLY A 340 9.52 -19.07 9.53
N VAL A 341 9.83 -20.30 9.95
CA VAL A 341 10.74 -21.20 9.22
C VAL A 341 10.17 -21.54 7.84
N ALA A 342 8.89 -21.89 7.74
CA ALA A 342 8.24 -22.18 6.47
C ALA A 342 8.32 -21.01 5.48
N MET A 343 8.14 -19.77 5.96
CA MET A 343 8.27 -18.56 5.14
C MET A 343 9.71 -18.34 4.66
N LEU A 344 10.70 -18.54 5.54
CA LEU A 344 12.11 -18.48 5.14
C LEU A 344 12.40 -19.54 4.08
N THR A 345 11.99 -20.79 4.29
CA THR A 345 12.18 -21.86 3.32
C THR A 345 11.52 -21.52 1.98
N SER A 346 10.29 -21.00 1.98
CA SER A 346 9.61 -20.55 0.76
C SER A 346 10.40 -19.46 0.05
N TYR A 347 10.94 -18.48 0.79
CA TYR A 347 11.75 -17.40 0.22
C TYR A 347 13.03 -17.93 -0.41
N TRP A 348 13.74 -18.82 0.28
CA TRP A 348 14.96 -19.47 -0.23
C TRP A 348 14.71 -20.38 -1.44
N MET A 349 13.52 -21.01 -1.53
CA MET A 349 13.14 -21.85 -2.66
C MET A 349 12.61 -21.06 -3.87
N THR A 350 12.27 -19.78 -3.69
CA THR A 350 11.79 -18.95 -4.80
C THR A 350 12.98 -18.53 -5.66
N THR A 351 13.07 -19.03 -6.89
CA THR A 351 14.07 -18.55 -7.85
C THR A 351 13.78 -17.07 -8.14
N PRO A 352 14.72 -16.14 -7.86
CA PRO A 352 14.56 -14.74 -8.25
C PRO A 352 14.33 -14.67 -9.76
N ASP A 353 13.38 -13.86 -10.23
CA ASP A 353 13.31 -13.58 -11.68
C ASP A 353 14.63 -12.89 -12.05
N VAL A 354 15.37 -13.49 -12.98
CA VAL A 354 16.71 -13.02 -13.38
C VAL A 354 16.59 -11.73 -14.21
N ARG A 355 15.39 -11.42 -14.72
CA ARG A 355 15.16 -10.16 -15.40
C ARG A 355 15.24 -9.00 -14.41
N PRO A 356 15.93 -7.91 -14.78
CA PRO A 356 15.98 -6.73 -13.93
C PRO A 356 14.56 -6.27 -13.63
N VAL A 357 14.30 -5.91 -12.37
CA VAL A 357 13.10 -5.15 -12.03
C VAL A 357 13.17 -3.88 -12.86
N VAL A 358 12.39 -3.83 -13.94
CA VAL A 358 12.39 -2.73 -14.91
C VAL A 358 12.40 -1.40 -14.15
N ALA A 359 13.55 -0.72 -14.26
CA ALA A 359 13.75 0.62 -13.71
C ALA A 359 12.78 1.60 -14.39
N THR A 360 12.57 2.76 -13.77
CA THR A 360 11.52 3.71 -14.17
C THR A 360 11.56 4.12 -15.66
N ASP A 361 12.71 4.00 -16.31
CA ASP A 361 13.01 4.38 -17.69
C ASP A 361 13.15 3.19 -18.67
N GLN A 362 13.03 1.96 -18.19
CA GLN A 362 13.17 0.76 -19.01
C GLN A 362 11.79 0.13 -19.30
N VAL A 363 11.73 -0.74 -20.30
CA VAL A 363 10.56 -1.56 -20.60
C VAL A 363 10.95 -3.03 -20.61
N LEU A 364 9.98 -3.92 -20.37
CA LEU A 364 10.21 -5.37 -20.50
C LEU A 364 10.50 -5.74 -21.95
N TYR A 365 9.81 -5.08 -22.87
CA TYR A 365 9.91 -5.29 -24.30
C TYR A 365 9.67 -3.98 -25.01
N GLU A 366 10.61 -3.54 -25.85
CA GLU A 366 10.45 -2.35 -26.68
C GLU A 366 9.87 -2.80 -28.04
N PRO A 367 8.56 -2.65 -28.29
CA PRO A 367 7.96 -3.07 -29.55
C PRO A 367 8.47 -2.20 -30.70
N SER A 368 8.75 -2.80 -31.86
CA SER A 368 9.01 -2.02 -33.07
C SER A 368 7.74 -1.24 -33.48
N PRO A 369 7.85 -0.06 -34.13
CA PRO A 369 6.67 0.62 -34.67
C PRO A 369 5.85 -0.26 -35.63
N ALA A 370 6.53 -1.21 -36.31
CA ALA A 370 5.94 -2.19 -37.20
C ALA A 370 5.43 -3.47 -36.50
N PHE A 371 5.48 -3.56 -35.16
CA PHE A 371 5.18 -4.76 -34.38
C PHE A 371 3.88 -5.48 -34.80
N LEU A 372 2.79 -4.73 -34.99
CA LEU A 372 1.51 -5.31 -35.41
C LEU A 372 1.50 -5.73 -36.89
N SER A 373 2.22 -5.00 -37.74
CA SER A 373 2.35 -5.30 -39.17
C SER A 373 3.22 -6.54 -39.40
N ASP A 374 4.28 -6.70 -38.62
CA ASP A 374 5.24 -7.81 -38.68
C ASP A 374 4.61 -9.14 -38.20
N ALA A 375 3.52 -9.07 -37.43
CA ALA A 375 2.81 -10.26 -36.96
C ALA A 375 2.03 -10.98 -38.09
N ASN A 376 1.96 -10.41 -39.31
CA ASN A 376 1.23 -10.95 -40.47
C ASN A 376 -0.25 -11.26 -40.16
N LEU A 377 -0.91 -10.30 -39.49
CA LEU A 377 -2.30 -10.38 -39.03
C LEU A 377 -3.21 -9.47 -39.88
N PRO A 378 -4.53 -9.70 -39.91
CA PRO A 378 -5.49 -8.84 -40.61
C PRO A 378 -5.73 -7.53 -39.85
N ILE A 379 -4.67 -6.75 -39.66
CA ILE A 379 -4.66 -5.49 -38.91
C ILE A 379 -4.17 -4.38 -39.83
N SER A 380 -4.96 -3.33 -39.99
CA SER A 380 -4.54 -2.10 -40.67
C SER A 380 -4.05 -1.09 -39.64
N VAL A 381 -2.74 -0.83 -39.60
CA VAL A 381 -2.15 0.18 -38.70
C VAL A 381 -2.17 1.54 -39.38
N VAL A 382 -2.72 2.54 -38.69
CA VAL A 382 -2.82 3.93 -39.17
C VAL A 382 -1.72 4.79 -38.55
N ALA A 383 -1.54 4.69 -37.24
CA ALA A 383 -0.56 5.48 -36.49
C ALA A 383 -0.04 4.69 -35.29
N HIS A 384 1.18 5.01 -34.87
CA HIS A 384 1.83 4.50 -33.66
C HIS A 384 2.35 5.69 -32.84
N GLN A 385 2.15 5.62 -31.53
CA GLN A 385 2.73 6.56 -30.58
C GLN A 385 3.25 5.77 -29.37
N ALA A 386 4.52 5.95 -29.06
CA ALA A 386 5.11 5.48 -27.81
C ALA A 386 4.97 6.57 -26.74
N SER A 387 4.53 6.16 -25.55
CA SER A 387 4.53 6.98 -24.34
C SER A 387 5.45 6.30 -23.34
N ARG A 388 6.50 7.01 -22.95
CA ARG A 388 7.40 6.66 -21.85
C ARG A 388 7.26 7.76 -20.82
N ASP A 389 7.06 7.43 -19.56
CA ASP A 389 6.91 8.45 -18.52
C ASP A 389 8.27 9.15 -18.29
N PRO A 390 8.41 10.46 -18.59
CA PRO A 390 9.64 11.20 -18.37
C PRO A 390 9.91 11.50 -16.88
N HIS A 391 8.92 11.32 -16.00
CA HIS A 391 9.05 11.54 -14.57
C HIS A 391 9.57 10.27 -13.88
N GLY A 392 10.90 10.13 -13.90
CA GLY A 392 11.67 9.03 -13.33
C GLY A 392 11.56 8.84 -11.80
N ASP A 393 10.67 9.55 -11.11
CA ASP A 393 10.55 9.55 -9.64
C ASP A 393 9.55 8.51 -9.10
N ARG A 394 8.73 7.89 -9.95
CA ARG A 394 7.66 6.97 -9.53
C ARG A 394 7.85 5.58 -10.10
N ASN A 395 7.64 4.59 -9.25
CA ASN A 395 7.68 3.17 -9.61
C ASN A 395 6.84 2.87 -10.87
N ALA A 396 7.47 2.54 -12.01
CA ALA A 396 6.83 2.26 -13.32
C ALA A 396 5.82 1.08 -13.34
N ARG A 397 5.49 0.53 -12.17
CA ARG A 397 4.85 -0.76 -11.89
C ARG A 397 3.34 -0.82 -12.18
N HIS A 398 2.77 0.24 -12.76
CA HIS A 398 1.34 0.34 -13.08
C HIS A 398 1.07 0.53 -14.59
N GLY A 399 1.94 0.00 -15.45
CA GLY A 399 1.78 0.14 -16.90
C GLY A 399 2.00 1.57 -17.40
N MET A 400 2.90 2.31 -16.74
CA MET A 400 3.19 3.72 -17.03
C MET A 400 3.85 3.90 -18.40
N ASN A 401 4.55 2.87 -18.88
CA ASN A 401 5.06 2.83 -20.25
C ASN A 401 4.03 2.14 -21.13
N SER A 402 3.66 2.81 -22.24
CA SER A 402 2.68 2.26 -23.17
C SER A 402 2.99 2.60 -24.61
N ASP A 403 2.59 1.69 -25.49
CA ASP A 403 2.61 1.88 -26.93
C ASP A 403 1.19 1.79 -27.44
N VAL A 404 0.79 2.80 -28.19
CA VAL A 404 -0.57 3.00 -28.66
C VAL A 404 -0.55 2.95 -30.18
N TRP A 405 -1.33 2.03 -30.74
CA TRP A 405 -1.56 1.94 -32.17
C TRP A 405 -3.03 2.25 -32.47
N GLN A 406 -3.25 3.19 -33.39
CA GLN A 406 -4.55 3.36 -34.01
C GLN A 406 -4.65 2.36 -35.16
N CYS A 407 -5.56 1.40 -35.07
CA CYS A 407 -5.63 0.31 -36.05
C CYS A 407 -7.03 -0.29 -36.19
N GLY A 408 -7.29 -0.91 -37.35
CA GLY A 408 -8.53 -1.65 -37.62
C GLY A 408 -8.30 -3.15 -37.67
N ILE A 409 -9.17 -3.93 -37.02
CA ILE A 409 -9.17 -5.40 -37.09
C ILE A 409 -10.40 -5.85 -37.88
N ASP A 410 -10.19 -6.54 -39.00
CA ASP A 410 -11.27 -7.00 -39.90
C ASP A 410 -12.29 -5.89 -40.25
N GLY A 411 -11.79 -4.68 -40.49
CA GLY A 411 -12.60 -3.51 -40.83
C GLY A 411 -13.24 -2.77 -39.65
N ASN A 412 -13.08 -3.25 -38.41
CA ASN A 412 -13.54 -2.57 -37.21
C ASN A 412 -12.44 -1.62 -36.70
N PRO A 413 -12.64 -0.29 -36.73
CA PRO A 413 -11.64 0.65 -36.23
C PRO A 413 -11.56 0.61 -34.70
N GLY A 414 -10.35 0.78 -34.17
CA GLY A 414 -10.11 0.80 -32.74
C GLY A 414 -8.69 1.22 -32.39
N GLN A 415 -8.35 1.00 -31.12
CA GLN A 415 -7.05 1.32 -30.56
C GLN A 415 -6.47 0.10 -29.88
N PHE A 416 -5.31 -0.35 -30.34
CA PHE A 416 -4.51 -1.35 -29.64
C PHE A 416 -3.52 -0.65 -28.71
N VAL A 417 -3.43 -1.10 -27.47
CA VAL A 417 -2.46 -0.58 -26.50
C VAL A 417 -1.72 -1.74 -25.85
N LEU A 418 -0.40 -1.64 -25.83
CA LEU A 418 0.48 -2.48 -25.03
C LEU A 418 0.99 -1.62 -23.87
N SER A 419 0.72 -2.05 -22.64
CA SER A 419 1.11 -1.31 -21.44
C SER A 419 1.94 -2.18 -20.49
N GLN A 420 3.00 -1.60 -19.92
CA GLN A 420 4.01 -2.32 -19.13
C GLN A 420 4.81 -1.39 -18.20
N PRO A 421 5.51 -1.94 -17.20
CA PRO A 421 5.23 -3.23 -16.58
C PRO A 421 4.02 -3.13 -15.62
N TYR A 422 3.17 -4.15 -15.62
CA TYR A 422 2.26 -4.44 -14.52
C TYR A 422 2.85 -5.54 -13.62
N MET A 423 2.23 -5.79 -12.48
CA MET A 423 2.63 -6.86 -11.55
C MET A 423 1.49 -7.85 -11.44
N GLY A 424 1.56 -8.93 -12.21
CA GLY A 424 0.47 -9.88 -12.41
C GLY A 424 -0.67 -9.34 -13.26
N TRP A 425 -1.85 -9.96 -13.13
CA TRP A 425 -3.04 -9.58 -13.89
C TRP A 425 -3.57 -8.21 -13.47
N HIS A 426 -3.66 -7.27 -14.43
CA HIS A 426 -4.29 -5.98 -14.19
C HIS A 426 -5.67 -5.90 -14.85
N GLU A 427 -6.68 -5.50 -14.08
CA GLU A 427 -8.05 -5.40 -14.56
C GLU A 427 -8.29 -4.03 -15.22
N LEU A 428 -8.04 -3.96 -16.53
CA LEU A 428 -8.09 -2.71 -17.30
C LEU A 428 -9.48 -2.06 -17.38
N THR A 429 -10.54 -2.80 -17.08
CA THR A 429 -11.90 -2.28 -17.10
C THR A 429 -12.15 -1.12 -16.14
N PHE A 430 -11.30 -0.95 -15.12
CA PHE A 430 -11.41 0.14 -14.16
C PHE A 430 -11.03 1.50 -14.75
N CYS A 431 -10.06 1.55 -15.66
CA CYS A 431 -9.66 2.79 -16.34
C CYS A 431 -10.85 3.41 -17.10
N TYR A 432 -11.63 2.56 -17.77
CA TYR A 432 -12.83 2.99 -18.50
C TYR A 432 -13.97 3.40 -17.55
N LYS A 433 -14.18 2.69 -16.44
CA LYS A 433 -15.14 3.12 -15.40
C LYS A 433 -14.78 4.49 -14.80
N ALA A 434 -13.49 4.75 -14.58
CA ALA A 434 -13.00 6.04 -14.10
C ALA A 434 -13.25 7.16 -15.12
N GLN A 435 -13.26 6.83 -16.41
CA GLN A 435 -13.65 7.74 -17.51
C GLN A 435 -15.18 7.83 -17.73
N ASN A 436 -15.98 7.38 -16.76
CA ASN A 436 -17.46 7.41 -16.77
C ASN A 436 -18.15 6.42 -17.73
N TRP A 437 -17.46 5.38 -18.20
CA TRP A 437 -18.09 4.29 -18.93
C TRP A 437 -18.82 3.33 -17.98
N LYS A 438 -20.09 3.03 -18.26
CA LYS A 438 -20.87 2.04 -17.51
C LYS A 438 -20.66 0.66 -18.10
N MET A 439 -19.97 -0.21 -17.37
CA MET A 439 -19.79 -1.61 -17.76
C MET A 439 -21.14 -2.33 -17.77
N GLN A 440 -21.50 -2.88 -18.93
CA GLN A 440 -22.68 -3.72 -19.12
C GLN A 440 -22.37 -5.19 -18.89
N SER A 441 -21.23 -5.67 -19.40
CA SER A 441 -20.85 -7.09 -19.34
C SER A 441 -19.33 -7.25 -19.16
N ARG A 442 -18.91 -8.38 -18.56
CA ARG A 442 -17.50 -8.85 -18.52
C ARG A 442 -17.50 -10.37 -18.57
N ARG A 443 -16.91 -10.95 -19.62
CA ARG A 443 -16.82 -12.40 -19.85
C ARG A 443 -15.40 -12.81 -20.27
N THR A 444 -14.99 -14.03 -19.95
CA THR A 444 -13.80 -14.64 -20.51
C THR A 444 -14.23 -15.52 -21.66
N VAL A 445 -13.56 -15.37 -22.78
CA VAL A 445 -13.71 -16.21 -23.95
C VAL A 445 -12.51 -17.14 -23.98
N VAL A 446 -12.77 -18.45 -23.98
CA VAL A 446 -11.75 -19.49 -24.20
C VAL A 446 -11.82 -19.85 -25.67
N VAL A 447 -10.71 -19.70 -26.38
CA VAL A 447 -10.62 -20.03 -27.80
C VAL A 447 -10.28 -21.53 -27.94
N PRO A 448 -10.99 -22.31 -28.77
CA PRO A 448 -10.71 -23.73 -28.95
C PRO A 448 -9.22 -23.99 -29.28
N GLY A 449 -8.59 -24.90 -28.53
CA GLY A 449 -7.16 -25.21 -28.67
C GLY A 449 -6.22 -24.33 -27.85
N ILE A 450 -6.73 -23.31 -27.16
CA ILE A 450 -5.94 -22.43 -26.30
C ILE A 450 -6.63 -22.36 -24.93
N ALA A 451 -6.01 -22.93 -23.91
CA ALA A 451 -6.59 -23.05 -22.57
C ALA A 451 -6.80 -21.69 -21.89
N ASP A 452 -6.01 -20.68 -22.27
CA ASP A 452 -5.94 -19.42 -21.55
C ASP A 452 -6.94 -18.37 -22.06
N PRO A 453 -7.82 -17.86 -21.18
CA PRO A 453 -8.92 -16.99 -21.57
C PRO A 453 -8.45 -15.59 -22.02
N ILE A 454 -9.26 -14.96 -22.89
CA ILE A 454 -9.24 -13.53 -23.18
C ILE A 454 -10.45 -12.88 -22.52
N VAL A 455 -10.28 -11.69 -21.94
CA VAL A 455 -11.40 -10.97 -21.32
C VAL A 455 -12.02 -10.02 -22.32
N VAL A 456 -13.35 -10.07 -22.43
CA VAL A 456 -14.18 -9.16 -23.21
C VAL A 456 -15.12 -8.43 -22.26
N ALA A 457 -15.11 -7.11 -22.28
CA ALA A 457 -15.97 -6.27 -21.46
C ALA A 457 -16.72 -5.24 -22.32
N ASP A 458 -18.03 -5.19 -22.15
CA ASP A 458 -18.92 -4.26 -22.85
C ASP A 458 -19.22 -3.07 -21.96
N PHE A 459 -19.28 -1.89 -22.57
CA PHE A 459 -19.55 -0.62 -21.91
C PHE A 459 -20.58 0.20 -22.68
N ALA A 460 -21.28 1.07 -21.96
CA ALA A 460 -22.07 2.15 -22.53
C ALA A 460 -21.74 3.47 -21.83
N ALA A 461 -21.61 4.53 -22.61
CA ALA A 461 -21.46 5.88 -22.10
C ALA A 461 -22.83 6.53 -21.90
N THR A 462 -22.83 7.71 -21.28
CA THR A 462 -24.05 8.48 -21.00
C THR A 462 -24.62 9.19 -22.23
N ASP A 463 -23.81 9.37 -23.27
CA ASP A 463 -24.18 9.99 -24.55
C ASP A 463 -24.78 8.99 -25.56
N GLY A 464 -24.90 7.71 -25.19
CA GLY A 464 -25.44 6.66 -26.05
C GLY A 464 -24.40 5.91 -26.88
N THR A 465 -23.11 6.21 -26.75
CA THR A 465 -22.04 5.44 -27.40
C THR A 465 -21.78 4.11 -26.69
N PHE A 466 -21.42 3.08 -27.47
CA PHE A 466 -21.09 1.74 -26.98
C PHE A 466 -19.60 1.48 -27.14
N GLY A 467 -19.01 0.87 -26.11
CA GLY A 467 -17.60 0.51 -26.09
C GLY A 467 -17.40 -0.99 -25.85
N CYS A 468 -16.37 -1.56 -26.46
CA CYS A 468 -15.94 -2.94 -26.20
C CYS A 468 -14.43 -2.97 -25.95
N LEU A 469 -14.05 -3.52 -24.80
CA LEU A 469 -12.66 -3.77 -24.43
C LEU A 469 -12.37 -5.26 -24.52
N VAL A 470 -11.36 -5.61 -25.32
CA VAL A 470 -10.80 -6.97 -25.39
C VAL A 470 -9.38 -6.91 -24.87
N PHE A 471 -9.05 -7.67 -23.82
CA PHE A 471 -7.72 -7.60 -23.22
C PHE A 471 -7.22 -8.92 -22.65
N THR A 472 -5.90 -9.04 -22.58
CA THR A 472 -5.16 -10.19 -22.06
C THR A 472 -3.79 -9.75 -21.54
N GLY A 473 -3.04 -10.64 -20.92
CA GLY A 473 -1.73 -10.35 -20.37
C GLY A 473 -0.72 -11.44 -20.73
N VAL A 474 0.54 -11.06 -20.77
CA VAL A 474 1.68 -11.97 -20.91
C VAL A 474 2.68 -11.58 -19.84
N ASP A 475 3.02 -12.50 -18.95
CA ASP A 475 4.05 -12.23 -17.96
C ASP A 475 5.44 -12.29 -18.61
N SER A 476 6.43 -11.90 -17.82
CA SER A 476 7.81 -11.85 -18.25
C SER A 476 8.25 -13.24 -18.77
N ASN A 477 7.87 -14.34 -18.13
CA ASN A 477 8.16 -15.73 -18.55
C ASN A 477 7.49 -16.14 -19.87
N GLY A 478 6.63 -15.30 -20.44
CA GLY A 478 5.79 -15.66 -21.56
C GLY A 478 4.68 -16.63 -21.16
N GLU A 479 4.41 -16.77 -19.86
CA GLU A 479 3.22 -17.42 -19.32
C GLU A 479 2.09 -16.40 -19.18
N ILE A 480 0.91 -16.87 -18.82
CA ILE A 480 -0.28 -16.02 -18.72
C ILE A 480 -0.57 -15.78 -17.24
N PRO A 481 -0.61 -14.50 -16.81
CA PRO A 481 -0.98 -14.18 -15.45
C PRO A 481 -2.40 -14.65 -15.18
N ARG A 482 -2.63 -15.24 -14.01
CA ARG A 482 -3.92 -15.86 -13.66
C ARG A 482 -5.07 -14.86 -13.77
N THR A 483 -5.95 -15.06 -14.75
CA THR A 483 -7.14 -14.21 -14.94
C THR A 483 -8.19 -14.49 -13.86
N PRO A 484 -8.76 -13.46 -13.20
CA PRO A 484 -9.86 -13.65 -12.26
C PRO A 484 -11.12 -14.16 -12.97
N GLY A 485 -11.66 -15.29 -12.47
CA GLY A 485 -12.84 -15.95 -13.05
C GLY A 485 -14.16 -15.15 -12.95
N HIS A 486 -15.26 -15.72 -13.46
CA HIS A 486 -16.58 -15.06 -13.58
C HIS A 486 -17.51 -15.13 -12.37
N SER A 487 -17.18 -15.91 -11.35
CA SER A 487 -18.11 -16.10 -10.25
C SER A 487 -18.32 -14.80 -9.45
N PRO A 488 -19.50 -14.60 -8.84
CA PRO A 488 -19.71 -13.49 -7.90
C PRO A 488 -18.64 -13.46 -6.79
N TYR A 489 -18.16 -14.63 -6.37
CA TYR A 489 -17.09 -14.78 -5.39
C TYR A 489 -15.74 -14.28 -5.91
N SER A 490 -15.32 -14.67 -7.12
CA SER A 490 -14.07 -14.18 -7.70
C SER A 490 -14.08 -12.67 -7.93
N ARG A 491 -15.24 -12.09 -8.27
CA ARG A 491 -15.40 -10.62 -8.37
C ARG A 491 -15.23 -9.91 -7.03
N ALA A 492 -15.78 -10.46 -5.95
CA ALA A 492 -15.62 -9.90 -4.61
C ALA A 492 -14.17 -10.02 -4.09
N MET A 493 -13.49 -11.12 -4.44
CA MET A 493 -12.10 -11.38 -4.04
C MET A 493 -11.07 -10.72 -4.95
N ALA A 494 -11.41 -10.32 -6.17
CA ALA A 494 -10.48 -9.72 -7.12
C ALA A 494 -9.63 -8.56 -6.55
N PRO A 495 -10.13 -7.66 -5.68
CA PRO A 495 -9.30 -6.60 -5.09
C PRO A 495 -8.29 -7.09 -4.04
N PHE A 496 -8.59 -8.22 -3.41
CA PHE A 496 -7.80 -8.81 -2.32
C PHE A 496 -6.87 -9.92 -2.82
N TYR A 497 -7.21 -10.56 -3.93
CA TYR A 497 -6.46 -11.66 -4.49
C TYR A 497 -4.99 -11.30 -4.74
N PRO A 498 -4.63 -10.17 -5.38
CA PRO A 498 -3.24 -9.78 -5.55
C PRO A 498 -2.53 -9.47 -4.24
N LEU A 499 -3.25 -8.95 -3.23
CA LEU A 499 -2.68 -8.71 -1.90
C LEU A 499 -2.34 -10.01 -1.17
N ILE A 500 -3.15 -11.05 -1.37
CA ILE A 500 -3.00 -12.33 -0.67
C ILE A 500 -2.02 -13.25 -1.41
N LEU A 501 -2.19 -13.43 -2.71
CA LEU A 501 -1.53 -14.49 -3.48
C LEU A 501 -0.35 -13.99 -4.33
N ASP A 502 -0.40 -12.77 -4.84
CA ASP A 502 0.69 -12.13 -5.59
C ASP A 502 1.44 -11.11 -4.71
N ASP A 503 1.51 -11.43 -3.42
CA ASP A 503 1.98 -10.58 -2.33
C ASP A 503 3.39 -10.04 -2.61
N PHE A 504 3.41 -8.77 -3.02
CA PHE A 504 4.60 -8.00 -3.38
C PHE A 504 5.49 -8.66 -4.45
N ALA A 505 4.87 -9.26 -5.47
CA ALA A 505 5.56 -9.61 -6.72
C ALA A 505 6.37 -8.43 -7.30
N GLU A 506 5.94 -7.21 -6.99
CA GLU A 506 6.64 -5.92 -7.17
C GLU A 506 8.11 -5.92 -6.67
N THR A 507 8.45 -6.71 -5.66
CA THR A 507 9.77 -6.69 -4.97
C THR A 507 10.63 -7.90 -5.33
N SER A 508 10.01 -9.03 -5.64
CA SER A 508 10.69 -10.24 -6.11
C SER A 508 10.92 -10.25 -7.62
N GLY A 509 10.28 -9.36 -8.38
CA GLY A 509 10.32 -9.31 -9.84
C GLY A 509 9.51 -10.42 -10.53
N THR A 510 8.94 -11.36 -9.76
CA THR A 510 8.42 -12.65 -10.22
C THR A 510 7.08 -12.60 -10.97
N ALA A 511 6.63 -11.45 -11.46
CA ALA A 511 5.36 -11.36 -12.22
C ALA A 511 5.25 -10.09 -13.07
N GLN A 512 6.35 -9.55 -13.59
CA GLN A 512 6.25 -8.37 -14.46
C GLN A 512 5.44 -8.73 -15.71
N THR A 513 4.36 -8.00 -15.98
CA THR A 513 3.35 -8.39 -16.96
C THR A 513 3.13 -7.29 -17.98
N LEU A 514 3.07 -7.67 -19.25
CA LEU A 514 2.61 -6.84 -20.35
C LEU A 514 1.11 -7.05 -20.50
N MET A 515 0.34 -5.98 -20.44
CA MET A 515 -1.09 -6.01 -20.71
C MET A 515 -1.35 -5.55 -22.13
N LEU A 516 -2.07 -6.38 -22.89
CA LEU A 516 -2.45 -6.13 -24.27
C LEU A 516 -3.95 -5.84 -24.29
N GLN A 517 -4.34 -4.70 -24.84
CA GLN A 517 -5.76 -4.32 -24.95
C GLN A 517 -6.11 -3.81 -26.35
N TYR A 518 -7.35 -4.05 -26.73
CA TYR A 518 -7.98 -3.48 -27.90
C TYR A 518 -9.30 -2.83 -27.49
N TRP A 519 -9.44 -1.54 -27.80
CA TRP A 519 -10.61 -0.74 -27.48
C TRP A 519 -11.34 -0.32 -28.76
N MET A 520 -12.63 -0.63 -28.82
CA MET A 520 -13.53 -0.25 -29.91
C MET A 520 -14.67 0.60 -29.36
N THR A 521 -15.10 1.60 -30.14
CA THR A 521 -16.28 2.40 -29.83
C THR A 521 -17.13 2.57 -31.07
N ASP A 522 -18.45 2.48 -30.92
CA ASP A 522 -19.41 2.68 -32.00
C ASP A 522 -20.68 3.34 -31.45
N ALA A 523 -21.44 4.02 -32.32
CA ALA A 523 -22.76 4.56 -32.00
C ALA A 523 -23.82 3.45 -31.85
N GLN A 524 -23.57 2.26 -32.38
CA GLN A 524 -24.41 1.08 -32.22
C GLN A 524 -23.74 0.02 -31.35
N PRO A 525 -24.50 -0.91 -30.74
CA PRO A 525 -23.92 -2.03 -30.02
C PRO A 525 -23.02 -2.86 -30.95
N ILE A 526 -21.75 -3.04 -30.54
CA ILE A 526 -20.76 -3.79 -31.31
C ILE A 526 -21.23 -5.24 -31.49
N THR A 527 -21.21 -5.72 -32.73
CA THR A 527 -21.76 -7.02 -33.12
C THR A 527 -20.95 -8.18 -32.51
N PRO A 528 -21.60 -9.33 -32.22
CA PRO A 528 -20.89 -10.52 -31.75
C PRO A 528 -19.77 -10.99 -32.68
N GLU A 529 -19.97 -10.87 -34.00
CA GLU A 529 -19.01 -11.25 -35.03
C GLU A 529 -17.75 -10.37 -34.97
N ALA A 530 -17.92 -9.05 -34.84
CA ALA A 530 -16.80 -8.12 -34.68
C ALA A 530 -16.02 -8.41 -33.38
N LYS A 531 -16.72 -8.71 -32.28
CA LYS A 531 -16.07 -9.10 -31.02
C LYS A 531 -15.26 -10.38 -31.17
N GLN A 532 -15.77 -11.37 -31.91
CA GLN A 532 -15.06 -12.63 -32.11
C GLN A 532 -13.81 -12.46 -32.99
N ALA A 533 -13.91 -11.69 -34.08
CA ALA A 533 -12.77 -11.36 -34.95
C ALA A 533 -11.62 -10.69 -34.17
N VAL A 534 -11.96 -9.77 -33.27
CA VAL A 534 -10.98 -9.14 -32.37
C VAL A 534 -10.40 -10.13 -31.37
N VAL A 535 -11.21 -11.01 -30.77
CA VAL A 535 -10.71 -12.05 -29.85
C VAL A 535 -9.73 -12.98 -30.56
N ASP A 536 -10.04 -13.43 -31.77
CA ASP A 536 -9.18 -14.33 -32.55
C ASP A 536 -7.86 -13.64 -32.92
N THR A 537 -7.93 -12.37 -33.32
CA THR A 537 -6.74 -11.57 -33.65
C THR A 537 -5.88 -11.28 -32.42
N MET A 538 -6.49 -10.87 -31.30
CA MET A 538 -5.80 -10.64 -30.02
C MET A 538 -5.13 -11.90 -29.49
N THR A 539 -5.72 -13.07 -29.74
CA THR A 539 -5.11 -14.36 -29.41
C THR A 539 -3.80 -14.57 -30.16
N LYS A 540 -3.77 -14.25 -31.46
CA LYS A 540 -2.55 -14.36 -32.28
C LYS A 540 -1.50 -13.32 -31.87
N ILE A 541 -1.90 -12.08 -31.59
CA ILE A 541 -0.99 -11.04 -31.06
C ILE A 541 -0.35 -11.52 -29.76
N ARG A 542 -1.14 -12.11 -28.85
CA ARG A 542 -0.64 -12.66 -27.58
C ARG A 542 0.42 -13.74 -27.82
N GLN A 543 0.15 -14.71 -28.71
CA GLN A 543 1.11 -15.77 -29.03
C GLN A 543 2.41 -15.20 -29.63
N TYR A 544 2.29 -14.24 -30.56
CA TYR A 544 3.44 -13.55 -31.13
C TYR A 544 4.28 -12.85 -30.05
N THR A 545 3.61 -12.16 -29.11
CA THR A 545 4.25 -11.49 -27.97
C THR A 545 4.96 -12.48 -27.05
N GLN A 546 4.33 -13.62 -26.74
CA GLN A 546 4.93 -14.70 -25.95
C GLN A 546 6.21 -15.24 -26.60
N THR A 547 6.20 -15.45 -27.91
CA THR A 547 7.39 -15.93 -28.64
C THR A 547 8.52 -14.91 -28.55
N LYS A 548 8.25 -13.62 -28.73
CA LYS A 548 9.26 -12.55 -28.63
C LYS A 548 9.86 -12.45 -27.23
N LEU A 549 9.02 -12.41 -26.18
CA LEU A 549 9.49 -12.35 -24.79
C LEU A 549 10.35 -13.55 -24.40
N ARG A 550 9.99 -14.76 -24.86
CA ARG A 550 10.80 -15.96 -24.59
C ARG A 550 12.15 -15.93 -25.33
N GLN A 551 12.19 -15.40 -26.55
CA GLN A 551 13.44 -15.24 -27.30
C GLN A 551 14.36 -14.23 -26.61
N ASP A 552 13.84 -13.08 -26.22
CA ASP A 552 14.61 -12.04 -25.51
C ASP A 552 15.12 -12.54 -24.15
N TYR A 553 14.30 -13.32 -23.44
CA TYR A 553 14.70 -13.97 -22.19
C TYR A 553 15.85 -14.99 -22.38
N GLN A 554 15.76 -15.84 -23.40
CA GLN A 554 16.82 -16.80 -23.72
C GLN A 554 18.13 -16.11 -24.11
N ALA A 555 18.06 -15.00 -24.86
CA ALA A 555 19.24 -14.20 -25.21
C ALA A 555 19.90 -13.61 -23.95
N THR A 556 19.11 -13.05 -23.04
CA THR A 556 19.59 -12.47 -21.77
C THR A 556 20.30 -13.51 -20.90
N LEU A 557 19.75 -14.74 -20.80
CA LEU A 557 20.38 -15.84 -20.06
C LEU A 557 21.68 -16.33 -20.72
N GLY A 558 21.73 -16.35 -22.06
CA GLY A 558 22.90 -16.75 -22.83
C GLY A 558 24.11 -15.84 -22.64
N GLU A 559 23.89 -14.53 -22.51
CA GLU A 559 24.95 -13.55 -22.24
C GLU A 559 25.50 -13.65 -20.81
N THR A 560 24.67 -14.00 -19.83
CA THR A 560 25.12 -14.26 -18.44
C THR A 560 25.84 -15.60 -18.26
N GLY A 561 25.71 -16.54 -19.21
CA GLY A 561 26.35 -17.86 -19.19
C GLY A 561 27.83 -17.88 -19.62
N THR A 562 28.37 -16.75 -20.07
CA THR A 562 29.79 -16.59 -20.46
C THR A 562 30.57 -15.74 -19.46
N SER A 563 30.45 -16.01 -18.15
CA SER A 563 31.38 -15.46 -17.16
C SER A 563 32.53 -16.47 -16.94
N SER A 564 33.72 -16.02 -17.31
CA SER A 564 35.10 -16.47 -17.05
C SER A 564 35.33 -17.67 -16.11
N PRO A 565 36.33 -18.55 -16.41
CA PRO A 565 36.67 -19.66 -15.52
C PRO A 565 37.11 -19.14 -14.15
N PRO A 566 36.84 -19.89 -13.06
CA PRO A 566 37.23 -19.47 -11.71
C PRO A 566 38.76 -19.34 -11.65
N PRO A 567 39.30 -18.37 -10.88
CA PRO A 567 40.74 -18.33 -10.66
C PRO A 567 41.17 -19.63 -9.96
N SER A 568 42.15 -20.29 -10.57
CA SER A 568 42.89 -21.43 -10.03
C SER A 568 43.42 -21.16 -8.61
N PRO A 569 43.55 -22.21 -7.79
CA PRO A 569 43.47 -22.17 -6.33
C PRO A 569 44.46 -21.26 -5.60
#